data_AF-A0A0T6BGD4-F1
#
_entry.id   AF-A0A0T6BGD4-F1
#
_cell.length_a   1.000
_cell.length_b   1.000
_cell.length_c   1.000
_cell.angle_alpha   90.00
_cell.angle_beta   90.00
_cell.angle_gamma   90.00
#
_symmetry.space_group_name_H-M   'P 1'
#
loop_
_entity.id
_entity.type
_entity.pdbx_description
1 polymer ?
#
loop_
_entity_poly.entity_id
_entity_poly.type
_entity_poly.pdbx_seq_one_letter_code
_entity_poly.pdbx_strand_id
1 'polypeptide(L)'
;MQKLTELDASCNQLTHLPPRMGDLRLLQSLVLRNNLLLCVPLELTYLKIVRLDLRANRIGTLPVEMRNMTSIIELLVDDNPLTSPPASLCKRGRVHIYKYLEIEAIKLGHKVGLSGTGTLGRKTRRSGGSSNNSPCLHLSERLKQKRQNVDSGYSTS
;
A
#
# COMPACT_ATOMS: atom_id res chain seq x y z
N MET A 1 -16.38 -1.46 -22.57
CA MET A 1 -17.28 -0.37 -22.08
C MET A 1 -16.94 -0.08 -20.63
N GLN A 2 -16.01 0.81 -20.30
CA GLN A 2 -15.92 1.33 -18.92
C GLN A 2 -15.58 2.82 -18.97
N LYS A 3 -16.60 3.63 -19.28
CA LYS A 3 -16.59 5.09 -19.21
C LYS A 3 -16.88 5.58 -17.79
N LEU A 4 -16.42 4.83 -16.78
CA LEU A 4 -16.71 5.15 -15.40
C LEU A 4 -15.80 6.32 -14.99
N THR A 5 -16.40 7.47 -14.73
CA THR A 5 -15.70 8.70 -14.33
C THR A 5 -15.66 8.86 -12.82
N GLU A 6 -16.66 8.31 -12.13
CA GLU A 6 -16.81 8.43 -10.69
C GLU A 6 -17.19 7.07 -10.11
N LEU A 7 -16.51 6.67 -9.04
CA LEU A 7 -16.79 5.46 -8.29
C LEU A 7 -16.84 5.79 -6.81
N ASP A 8 -18.03 5.68 -6.23
CA ASP A 8 -18.24 5.72 -4.79
C ASP A 8 -18.51 4.31 -4.29
N ALA A 9 -17.62 3.82 -3.45
CA ALA A 9 -17.77 2.56 -2.72
C ALA A 9 -17.49 2.79 -1.22
N SER A 10 -17.96 3.92 -0.69
CA SER A 10 -17.91 4.22 0.74
C SER A 10 -18.77 3.29 1.59
N CYS A 11 -18.43 3.18 2.88
CA CYS A 11 -19.16 2.40 3.89
C CYS A 11 -19.30 0.89 3.57
N ASN A 12 -18.31 0.31 2.89
CA ASN A 12 -18.26 -1.12 2.62
C ASN A 12 -17.23 -1.82 3.53
N GLN A 13 -17.13 -3.14 3.42
CA GLN A 13 -16.15 -3.95 4.14
C GLN A 13 -15.00 -4.39 3.21
N LEU A 14 -14.61 -3.53 2.27
CA LEU A 14 -13.55 -3.85 1.30
C LEU A 14 -12.22 -3.95 2.04
N THR A 15 -11.60 -5.13 2.00
CA THR A 15 -10.28 -5.39 2.58
C THR A 15 -9.15 -5.15 1.58
N HIS A 16 -9.42 -5.44 0.31
CA HIS A 16 -8.50 -5.28 -0.80
C HIS A 16 -9.24 -4.76 -2.03
N LEU A 17 -8.53 -3.98 -2.84
CA LEU A 17 -9.01 -3.53 -4.14
C LEU A 17 -8.49 -4.51 -5.21
N PRO A 18 -9.34 -4.96 -6.15
CA PRO A 18 -8.90 -5.86 -7.21
C PRO A 18 -7.97 -5.12 -8.19
N PRO A 19 -6.94 -5.79 -8.75
CA PRO A 19 -5.98 -5.17 -9.67
C PRO A 19 -6.66 -4.64 -10.96
N ARG A 20 -7.80 -5.24 -11.35
CA ARG A 20 -8.62 -4.79 -12.48
C ARG A 20 -9.15 -3.36 -12.34
N MET A 21 -9.12 -2.75 -11.14
CA MET A 21 -9.48 -1.33 -11.02
C MET A 21 -8.51 -0.42 -11.78
N GLY A 22 -7.26 -0.85 -12.00
CA GLY A 22 -6.28 -0.13 -12.83
C GLY A 22 -6.67 0.00 -14.31
N ASP A 23 -7.67 -0.76 -14.78
CA ASP A 23 -8.17 -0.65 -16.15
C ASP A 23 -9.13 0.53 -16.36
N LEU A 24 -9.59 1.16 -15.27
CA LEU A 24 -10.52 2.29 -15.28
C LEU A 24 -9.84 3.62 -15.66
N ARG A 25 -9.29 3.71 -16.88
CA ARG A 25 -8.51 4.87 -17.36
C ARG A 25 -9.25 6.21 -17.37
N LEU A 26 -10.58 6.19 -17.34
CA LEU A 26 -11.43 7.38 -17.36
C LEU A 26 -11.88 7.82 -15.96
N LEU A 27 -11.50 7.10 -14.90
CA LEU A 27 -11.89 7.39 -13.54
C LEU A 27 -11.19 8.66 -13.03
N GLN A 28 -11.98 9.64 -12.65
CA GLN A 28 -11.54 10.93 -12.12
C GLN A 28 -11.81 11.06 -10.62
N SER A 29 -12.87 10.43 -10.11
CA SER A 29 -13.22 10.49 -8.68
C SER A 29 -13.35 9.08 -8.11
N LEU A 30 -12.62 8.81 -7.03
CA LEU A 30 -12.68 7.55 -6.30
C LEU A 30 -12.87 7.81 -4.81
N VAL A 31 -14.03 7.40 -4.29
CA VAL A 31 -14.40 7.55 -2.89
C VAL A 31 -14.51 6.16 -2.26
N LEU A 32 -13.63 5.87 -1.30
CA LEU A 32 -13.52 4.60 -0.59
C LEU A 32 -13.55 4.80 0.93
N ARG A 33 -14.21 5.86 1.38
CA ARG A 33 -14.31 6.22 2.80
C ARG A 33 -14.96 5.09 3.61
N ASN A 34 -14.50 4.88 4.84
CA ASN A 34 -15.11 3.95 5.80
C ASN A 34 -15.10 2.49 5.28
N ASN A 35 -13.91 2.02 4.90
CA ASN A 35 -13.66 0.65 4.45
C ASN A 35 -12.58 -0.01 5.33
N LEU A 36 -12.19 -1.24 5.01
CA LEU A 36 -11.18 -2.01 5.75
C LEU A 36 -9.89 -2.20 4.94
N LEU A 37 -9.58 -1.26 4.04
CA LEU A 37 -8.44 -1.37 3.14
C LEU A 37 -7.13 -1.34 3.93
N LEU A 38 -6.30 -2.36 3.74
CA LEU A 38 -4.99 -2.48 4.39
C LEU A 38 -3.88 -1.75 3.63
N CYS A 39 -4.03 -1.67 2.30
CA CYS A 39 -3.06 -1.07 1.41
C CYS A 39 -3.73 -0.65 0.10
N VAL A 40 -3.03 0.20 -0.65
CA VAL A 40 -3.42 0.60 -2.01
C VAL A 40 -2.61 -0.22 -3.02
N PRO A 41 -3.25 -0.87 -4.01
CA PRO A 41 -2.54 -1.62 -5.04
C PRO A 41 -1.75 -0.70 -5.98
N LEU A 42 -0.64 -1.19 -6.53
CA LEU A 42 0.21 -0.45 -7.46
C LEU A 42 -0.58 -0.03 -8.71
N GLU A 43 -1.51 -0.85 -9.15
CA GLU A 43 -2.33 -0.64 -10.34
C GLU A 43 -3.16 0.65 -10.24
N LEU A 44 -3.55 1.06 -9.02
CA LEU A 44 -4.26 2.32 -8.80
C LEU A 44 -3.39 3.54 -9.15
N THR A 45 -2.07 3.42 -9.02
CA THR A 45 -1.13 4.53 -9.25
C THR A 45 -1.00 4.90 -10.74
N TYR A 46 -1.41 4.01 -11.65
CA TYR A 46 -1.43 4.29 -13.09
C TYR A 46 -2.67 5.07 -13.54
N LEU A 47 -3.67 5.22 -12.67
CA LEU A 47 -4.90 5.93 -12.99
C LEU A 47 -4.73 7.45 -12.84
N LYS A 48 -5.36 8.21 -13.74
CA LYS A 48 -5.37 9.68 -13.72
C LYS A 48 -6.55 10.21 -12.90
N ILE A 49 -6.57 9.84 -11.63
CA ILE A 49 -7.61 10.26 -10.69
C ILE A 49 -7.34 11.70 -10.25
N VAL A 50 -8.41 12.49 -10.11
CA VAL A 50 -8.39 13.89 -9.64
C VAL A 50 -8.73 13.97 -8.15
N ARG A 51 -9.67 13.14 -7.69
CA ARG A 51 -10.10 13.06 -6.29
C ARG A 51 -10.00 11.64 -5.76
N LEU A 52 -9.23 11.45 -4.69
CA LEU A 52 -9.06 10.16 -4.03
C LEU A 52 -9.34 10.31 -2.53
N ASP A 53 -10.42 9.69 -2.07
CA ASP A 53 -10.80 9.66 -0.65
C ASP A 53 -10.66 8.24 -0.09
N LEU A 54 -9.67 8.08 0.79
CA LEU A 54 -9.36 6.84 1.50
C LEU A 54 -9.56 7.00 3.02
N ARG A 55 -10.34 7.99 3.47
CA ARG A 55 -10.53 8.26 4.90
C ARG A 55 -11.15 7.08 5.65
N ALA A 56 -10.83 6.96 6.93
CA ALA A 56 -11.38 5.91 7.80
C ALA A 56 -11.18 4.51 7.22
N ASN A 57 -9.94 4.20 6.82
CA ASN A 57 -9.52 2.87 6.39
C ASN A 57 -8.47 2.31 7.37
N ARG A 58 -7.86 1.17 7.03
CA ARG A 58 -6.79 0.55 7.83
C ARG A 58 -5.45 0.57 7.10
N ILE A 59 -5.22 1.61 6.30
CA ILE A 59 -4.03 1.71 5.47
C ILE A 59 -2.82 1.99 6.36
N GLY A 60 -1.86 1.07 6.35
CA GLY A 60 -0.63 1.19 7.14
C GLY A 60 0.49 1.94 6.42
N THR A 61 0.58 1.78 5.11
CA THR A 61 1.62 2.38 4.28
C THR A 61 1.07 2.80 2.92
N LEU A 62 1.59 3.88 2.37
CA LEU A 62 1.29 4.31 1.00
C LEU A 62 2.44 3.92 0.05
N PRO A 63 2.15 3.39 -1.15
CA PRO A 63 3.19 3.05 -2.11
C PRO A 63 3.90 4.29 -2.65
N VAL A 64 5.22 4.20 -2.84
CA VAL A 64 6.05 5.32 -3.36
C VAL A 64 5.68 5.72 -4.78
N GLU A 65 5.05 4.81 -5.51
CA GLU A 65 4.59 5.00 -6.88
C GLU A 65 3.40 5.97 -6.97
N MET A 66 2.72 6.25 -5.85
CA MET A 66 1.72 7.34 -5.79
C MET A 66 2.32 8.71 -6.13
N ARG A 67 3.65 8.89 -6.03
CA ARG A 67 4.30 10.14 -6.47
C ARG A 67 4.03 10.46 -7.94
N ASN A 68 3.83 9.43 -8.77
CA ASN A 68 3.61 9.60 -10.21
C ASN A 68 2.19 10.09 -10.54
N MET A 69 1.28 10.08 -9.56
CA MET A 69 -0.10 10.54 -9.73
C MET A 69 -0.19 12.07 -9.69
N THR A 70 0.31 12.75 -10.73
CA THR A 70 0.32 14.22 -10.81
C THR A 70 -1.06 14.83 -11.03
N SER A 71 -2.05 14.03 -11.43
CA SER A 71 -3.42 14.47 -11.70
C SER A 71 -4.26 14.68 -10.44
N ILE A 72 -3.85 14.16 -9.28
CA ILE A 72 -4.63 14.26 -8.04
C ILE A 72 -4.57 15.70 -7.49
N ILE A 73 -5.76 16.27 -7.33
CA ILE A 73 -5.99 17.57 -6.70
C ILE A 73 -6.38 17.39 -5.23
N GLU A 74 -7.19 16.38 -4.93
CA GLU A 74 -7.68 16.09 -3.58
C GLU A 74 -7.27 14.66 -3.18
N LEU A 75 -6.35 14.55 -2.22
CA LEU A 75 -5.95 13.29 -1.60
C LEU A 75 -6.30 13.33 -0.11
N LEU A 76 -7.28 12.53 0.29
CA LEU A 76 -7.71 12.44 1.68
C LEU A 76 -7.39 11.05 2.20
N VAL A 77 -6.50 10.97 3.19
CA VAL A 77 -6.08 9.70 3.83
C VAL A 77 -6.21 9.77 5.35
N ASP A 78 -6.99 10.72 5.86
CA ASP A 78 -7.21 10.92 7.29
C ASP A 78 -7.85 9.68 7.94
N ASP A 79 -7.72 9.57 9.27
CA ASP A 79 -8.24 8.45 10.05
C ASP A 79 -7.76 7.06 9.55
N ASN A 80 -6.50 6.99 9.13
CA ASN A 80 -5.79 5.75 8.85
C ASN A 80 -4.60 5.57 9.81
N PRO A 81 -4.27 4.33 10.22
CA PRO A 81 -3.09 4.03 11.04
C PRO A 81 -1.79 4.07 10.21
N LEU A 82 -1.55 5.18 9.51
CA LEU A 82 -0.42 5.35 8.61
C LEU A 82 0.89 5.44 9.41
N THR A 83 1.77 4.47 9.17
CA THR A 83 3.13 4.43 9.72
C THR A 83 4.09 5.22 8.82
N SER A 84 3.98 5.01 7.51
CA SER A 84 4.81 5.65 6.48
C SER A 84 3.94 5.99 5.27
N PRO A 85 3.68 7.27 4.97
CA PRO A 85 4.02 8.49 5.71
C PRO A 85 3.35 8.58 7.10
N PRO A 86 3.94 9.29 8.08
CA PRO A 86 3.33 9.44 9.40
C PRO A 86 2.00 10.21 9.33
N ALA A 87 1.02 9.82 10.13
CA ALA A 87 -0.31 10.45 10.15
C ALA A 87 -0.26 11.98 10.37
N SER A 88 0.71 12.48 11.14
CA SER A 88 0.92 13.91 11.35
C SER A 88 1.30 14.67 10.08
N LEU A 89 2.00 14.00 9.15
CA LEU A 89 2.39 14.56 7.86
C LEU A 89 1.20 14.53 6.89
N CYS A 90 0.38 13.48 6.94
CA CYS A 90 -0.82 13.37 6.12
C CYS A 90 -1.82 14.49 6.37
N LYS A 91 -1.98 14.90 7.63
CA LYS A 91 -2.82 16.05 8.03
C LYS A 91 -2.36 17.39 7.45
N ARG A 92 -1.08 17.50 7.02
CA ARG A 92 -0.56 18.72 6.37
C ARG A 92 -0.93 18.80 4.88
N GLY A 93 -1.63 17.81 4.34
CA GLY A 93 -2.14 17.78 2.98
C GLY A 93 -1.21 17.13 1.96
N ARG A 94 -1.72 16.99 0.73
CA ARG A 94 -1.12 16.19 -0.35
C ARG A 94 0.33 16.55 -0.68
N VAL A 95 0.69 17.83 -0.66
CA VAL A 95 2.05 18.28 -1.05
C VAL A 95 3.11 17.65 -0.15
N HIS A 96 2.83 17.54 1.15
CA HIS A 96 3.74 16.93 2.10
C HIS A 96 3.84 15.43 1.87
N ILE A 97 2.72 14.75 1.61
CA ILE A 97 2.68 13.32 1.30
C ILE A 97 3.56 13.03 0.08
N TYR A 98 3.38 13.76 -1.02
CA TYR A 98 4.15 13.56 -2.25
C TYR A 98 5.64 13.81 -2.02
N LYS A 99 5.99 14.87 -1.28
CA LYS A 99 7.39 15.15 -0.93
C LYS A 99 8.02 14.03 -0.10
N TYR A 100 7.26 13.46 0.83
CA TYR A 100 7.73 12.32 1.63
C TYR A 100 7.96 11.09 0.74
N LEU A 101 7.00 10.75 -0.12
CA LEU A 101 7.08 9.61 -1.03
C LEU A 101 8.23 9.75 -2.04
N GLU A 102 8.50 10.97 -2.52
CA GLU A 102 9.66 11.26 -3.38
C GLU A 102 10.98 10.97 -2.65
N ILE A 103 11.13 11.46 -1.42
CA ILE A 103 12.32 11.22 -0.60
C ILE A 103 12.47 9.72 -0.29
N GLU A 104 11.37 9.04 -0.01
CA GLU A 104 11.35 7.60 0.26
C GLU A 104 11.76 6.79 -0.98
N ALA A 105 11.28 7.17 -2.16
CA ALA A 105 11.68 6.57 -3.43
C ALA A 105 13.19 6.74 -3.70
N ILE A 106 13.75 7.94 -3.44
CA ILE A 106 15.18 8.21 -3.59
C ILE A 106 16.01 7.39 -2.57
N LYS A 107 15.52 7.24 -1.34
CA LYS A 107 16.18 6.40 -0.31
C LYS A 107 16.17 4.92 -0.69
N LEU A 108 15.07 4.43 -1.25
CA LEU A 108 14.96 3.06 -1.75
C LEU A 108 15.85 2.83 -2.97
N GLY A 109 15.92 3.78 -3.90
CA GLY A 109 16.81 3.73 -5.06
C GLY A 109 18.30 3.71 -4.70
N HIS A 110 18.72 4.47 -3.67
CA HIS A 110 20.10 4.46 -3.20
C HIS A 110 20.53 3.13 -2.55
N LYS A 111 19.61 2.35 -1.97
CA LYS A 111 19.93 1.02 -1.42
C LYS A 111 20.29 -0.01 -2.51
N VAL A 112 19.86 0.21 -3.75
CA VAL A 112 20.17 -0.70 -4.88
C VAL A 112 21.55 -0.39 -5.48
N GLY A 113 22.12 0.80 -5.21
CA GLY A 113 23.42 1.25 -5.74
C GLY A 113 24.61 1.15 -4.77
N LEU A 114 24.41 0.77 -3.51
CA LEU A 114 25.45 0.71 -2.48
C LEU A 114 25.60 -0.71 -1.91
N SER A 115 25.99 -1.65 -2.77
CA SER A 115 26.60 -2.93 -2.36
C SER A 115 27.83 -3.16 -3.23
N GLY A 116 28.90 -2.42 -2.93
CA GLY A 116 30.11 -2.41 -3.75
C GLY A 116 31.40 -2.14 -2.99
N THR A 117 31.57 -2.64 -1.77
CA THR A 117 32.91 -2.76 -1.13
C THR A 117 33.00 -3.98 -0.19
N GLY A 118 33.55 -5.08 -0.74
CA GLY A 118 34.40 -6.12 -0.12
C GLY A 118 34.08 -6.78 1.23
N THR A 119 33.79 -8.10 1.23
CA THR A 119 34.75 -9.16 1.64
C THR A 119 34.13 -10.58 1.57
N LEU A 120 34.80 -11.45 0.82
CA LEU A 120 34.95 -12.93 0.90
C LEU A 120 33.86 -13.81 1.53
N GLY A 121 33.33 -14.77 0.76
CA GLY A 121 32.96 -16.09 1.31
C GLY A 121 31.76 -16.83 0.70
N ARG A 122 32.08 -17.84 -0.14
CA ARG A 122 31.41 -19.16 -0.24
C ARG A 122 30.11 -19.31 -1.08
N LYS A 123 30.35 -19.87 -2.28
CA LYS A 123 29.57 -20.76 -3.17
C LYS A 123 28.17 -21.28 -2.76
N THR A 124 27.33 -21.39 -3.82
CA THR A 124 26.19 -22.32 -4.10
C THR A 124 24.86 -22.02 -3.37
N ARG A 125 23.66 -22.13 -3.96
CA ARG A 125 23.15 -22.72 -5.22
C ARG A 125 21.72 -22.19 -5.48
N ARG A 126 21.35 -22.09 -6.75
CA ARG A 126 20.00 -22.00 -7.37
C ARG A 126 18.74 -22.19 -6.49
N SER A 127 17.83 -21.23 -6.59
CA SER A 127 16.38 -21.37 -6.94
C SER A 127 15.84 -19.93 -7.04
N GLY A 128 15.24 -19.46 -8.13
CA GLY A 128 14.12 -20.07 -8.85
C GLY A 128 12.83 -19.75 -8.10
N GLY A 129 12.33 -18.51 -8.20
CA GLY A 129 11.10 -18.12 -7.53
C GLY A 129 10.79 -16.63 -7.70
N SER A 130 10.25 -16.26 -8.85
CA SER A 130 9.55 -14.98 -9.03
C SER A 130 8.33 -14.99 -8.11
N SER A 131 8.48 -14.45 -6.91
CA SER A 131 7.36 -14.26 -5.99
C SER A 131 7.02 -12.79 -6.02
N ASN A 132 5.89 -12.47 -6.65
CA ASN A 132 5.22 -11.19 -6.56
C ASN A 132 4.91 -10.92 -5.08
N ASN A 133 5.89 -10.36 -4.36
CA ASN A 133 5.74 -9.93 -2.98
C ASN A 133 5.00 -8.59 -2.99
N SER A 134 3.68 -8.66 -3.14
CA SER A 134 2.82 -7.57 -2.72
C SER A 134 2.86 -7.55 -1.18
N PRO A 135 3.45 -6.53 -0.54
CA PRO A 135 3.62 -6.49 0.93
C PRO A 135 2.28 -6.53 1.70
N CYS A 136 1.16 -6.34 1.00
CA CYS A 136 -0.20 -6.40 1.51
C CYS A 136 -0.65 -7.80 1.97
N LEU A 137 -0.20 -8.88 1.32
CA LEU A 137 -0.72 -10.23 1.60
C LEU A 137 -0.23 -10.74 2.96
N HIS A 138 0.98 -10.37 3.37
CA HIS A 138 1.63 -10.92 4.55
C HIS A 138 1.07 -10.38 5.88
N LEU A 139 0.47 -9.19 5.88
CA LEU A 139 -0.12 -8.62 7.11
C LEU A 139 -1.41 -9.35 7.51
N SER A 140 -2.16 -9.86 6.54
CA SER A 140 -3.39 -10.62 6.77
C SER A 140 -3.13 -11.99 7.41
N GLU A 141 -2.04 -12.66 7.02
CA GLU A 141 -1.64 -13.94 7.62
C GLU A 141 -1.19 -13.77 9.07
N ARG A 142 -0.46 -12.70 9.37
CA ARG A 142 0.06 -12.42 10.72
C ARG A 142 -1.03 -12.22 11.78
N LEU A 143 -2.19 -11.69 11.39
CA LEU A 143 -3.35 -11.55 12.29
C LEU A 143 -4.15 -12.85 12.41
N LYS A 144 -4.06 -13.76 11.44
CA LYS A 144 -4.69 -15.10 11.52
C LYS A 144 -3.88 -16.04 12.43
N GLN A 145 -2.55 -15.99 12.38
CA GLN A 145 -1.69 -16.79 13.28
C GLN A 145 -1.85 -16.40 14.76
N LYS A 146 -2.12 -15.12 15.07
CA LYS A 146 -2.24 -14.66 16.46
C LYS A 146 -3.51 -15.17 17.17
N ARG A 147 -4.47 -15.74 16.42
CA ARG A 147 -5.67 -16.39 16.99
C ARG A 147 -5.53 -17.89 17.22
N GLN A 148 -4.48 -18.54 16.71
CA GLN A 148 -4.31 -20.00 16.85
C GLN A 148 -3.33 -20.42 17.96
N ASN A 149 -2.68 -19.48 18.65
CA ASN A 149 -1.66 -19.82 19.65
C ASN A 149 -2.17 -19.79 21.11
N VAL A 150 -3.48 -19.94 21.32
CA VAL A 150 -4.11 -19.96 22.65
C VAL A 150 -4.99 -21.20 22.80
N ASP A 151 -4.44 -22.40 22.61
CA ASP A 151 -4.92 -23.61 23.30
C ASP A 151 -4.01 -24.79 22.97
N SER A 152 -3.08 -25.13 23.87
CA SER A 152 -2.68 -26.51 24.12
C SER A 152 -1.74 -26.55 25.34
N GLY A 153 -2.26 -26.07 26.46
CA GLY A 153 -1.69 -26.36 27.78
C GLY A 153 -2.46 -27.51 28.40
N TYR A 154 -2.09 -28.75 28.05
CA TYR A 154 -2.48 -29.90 28.85
C TYR A 154 -1.24 -30.73 29.16
N SER A 155 -0.78 -30.56 30.40
CA SER A 155 0.00 -31.55 31.14
C SER A 155 -0.72 -32.89 31.12
N THR A 156 0.02 -33.96 30.86
CA THR A 156 -0.28 -35.28 31.41
C THR A 156 0.99 -35.82 32.03
N SER A 157 0.81 -36.36 33.23
CA SER A 157 1.77 -36.81 34.24
C SER A 157 2.82 -37.81 33.79
#